data_AF-A0A8B8HMH6-F1
#
_entry.id   AF-A0A8B8HMH6-F1
#
_cell.length_a   1.000
_cell.length_b   1.000
_cell.length_c   1.000
_cell.angle_alpha   90.00
_cell.angle_beta   90.00
_cell.angle_gamma   90.00
#
_symmetry.space_group_name_H-M   'P 1'
#
loop_
_entity.id
_entity.type
_entity.pdbx_description
1 polymer ?
#
loop_
_entity_poly.entity_id
_entity_poly.type
_entity_poly.pdbx_seq_one_letter_code
_entity_poly.pdbx_strand_id
1 'polypeptide(L)'
;MNKTSHSPQSDPGPSASSNRQAQSMREFLMVNDPGKPKTTRTHLTRADKGQVIPPKLRPASNPRDHAVNAFLEFRAIVTATREVHLATCKKIMQTYRRGNEKLLEVELEEAEAAIYNNDTSQVIKGKMSGRYMAPYSAAEGFVGLVEDEGRKDAFPRFFTPTGDPVVVVARCTRVMLDRRILAITKSISECPGVHAPLVGWELPQIS
;
A
#
# COMPACT_ATOMS: atom_id res chain seq x y z
N MET A 1 -19.56 8.17 -76.70
CA MET A 1 -18.87 9.47 -76.68
C MET A 1 -19.51 10.32 -75.59
N ASN A 2 -18.91 10.39 -74.41
CA ASN A 2 -19.38 11.31 -73.37
C ASN A 2 -18.18 11.89 -72.60
N LYS A 3 -18.33 13.19 -72.34
CA LYS A 3 -17.30 14.17 -72.00
C LYS A 3 -16.77 13.97 -70.57
N THR A 4 -15.46 14.10 -70.44
CA THR A 4 -14.71 14.21 -69.18
C THR A 4 -15.02 15.56 -68.54
N SER A 5 -15.58 15.57 -67.34
CA SER A 5 -15.66 16.74 -66.46
C SER A 5 -14.63 16.61 -65.34
N HIS A 6 -13.72 17.57 -65.26
CA HIS A 6 -12.77 17.72 -64.16
C HIS A 6 -13.49 18.24 -62.91
N SER A 7 -13.30 17.55 -61.78
CA SER A 7 -13.59 18.07 -60.43
C SER A 7 -12.35 18.80 -59.88
N PRO A 8 -12.51 19.90 -59.12
CA PRO A 8 -11.38 20.58 -58.51
C PRO A 8 -10.85 19.80 -57.29
N GLN A 9 -9.53 19.64 -57.25
CA GLN A 9 -8.77 19.19 -56.07
C GLN A 9 -9.07 20.11 -54.89
N SER A 10 -9.50 19.51 -53.78
CA SER A 10 -9.59 20.16 -52.48
C SER A 10 -8.21 20.08 -51.82
N ASP A 11 -7.65 21.23 -51.46
CA ASP A 11 -6.44 21.34 -50.66
C ASP A 11 -6.60 20.57 -49.33
N PRO A 12 -5.60 19.77 -48.91
CA PRO A 12 -5.61 19.21 -47.57
C PRO A 12 -5.33 20.33 -46.57
N GLY A 13 -6.34 20.67 -45.76
CA GLY A 13 -6.20 21.56 -44.62
C GLY A 13 -5.09 21.09 -43.65
N PRO A 14 -4.54 21.99 -42.82
CA PRO A 14 -3.40 21.68 -41.97
C PRO A 14 -3.73 20.56 -41.00
N SER A 15 -2.90 19.52 -41.01
CA SER A 15 -3.03 18.33 -40.17
C SER A 15 -3.07 18.70 -38.68
N ALA A 16 -3.96 18.04 -37.92
CA ALA A 16 -4.14 18.22 -36.48
C ALA A 16 -2.85 18.02 -35.65
N SER A 17 -1.83 17.40 -36.23
CA SER A 17 -0.50 17.19 -35.66
C SER A 17 0.32 18.48 -35.55
N SER A 18 0.15 19.43 -36.49
CA SER A 18 0.88 20.71 -36.49
C SER A 18 0.37 21.65 -35.39
N ASN A 19 -0.94 21.63 -35.13
CA ASN A 19 -1.56 22.43 -34.08
C ASN A 19 -1.15 22.00 -32.66
N ARG A 20 -0.90 20.70 -32.43
CA ARG A 20 -0.42 20.20 -31.13
C ARG A 20 1.02 20.61 -30.83
N GLN A 21 1.90 20.62 -31.83
CA GLN A 21 3.29 21.05 -31.64
C GLN A 21 3.39 22.57 -31.44
N ALA A 22 2.58 23.37 -32.16
CA ALA A 22 2.52 24.81 -31.96
C ALA A 22 1.94 25.20 -30.58
N GLN A 23 0.96 24.45 -30.07
CA GLN A 23 0.44 24.62 -28.70
C GLN A 23 1.45 24.18 -27.65
N SER A 24 2.15 23.06 -27.85
CA SER A 24 3.20 22.59 -26.94
C SER A 24 4.38 23.56 -26.82
N MET A 25 4.82 24.17 -27.93
CA MET A 25 5.90 25.18 -27.87
C MET A 25 5.44 26.50 -27.25
N ARG A 26 4.19 26.93 -27.45
CA ARG A 26 3.62 28.10 -26.75
C ARG A 26 3.45 27.86 -25.26
N GLU A 27 3.07 26.65 -24.85
CA GLU A 27 2.94 26.28 -23.45
C GLU A 27 4.31 26.22 -22.75
N PHE A 28 5.36 25.77 -23.47
CA PHE A 28 6.73 25.75 -22.93
C PHE A 28 7.36 27.14 -22.80
N LEU A 29 7.07 28.06 -23.74
CA LEU A 29 7.60 29.43 -23.71
C LEU A 29 6.90 30.35 -22.69
N MET A 30 5.75 29.96 -22.12
CA MET A 30 5.08 30.70 -21.04
C MET A 30 5.55 30.34 -19.62
N VAL A 31 6.43 29.32 -19.46
CA VAL A 31 6.88 28.84 -18.14
C VAL A 31 8.10 29.59 -17.59
N ASN A 32 8.81 30.37 -18.42
CA ASN A 32 10.06 31.04 -18.04
C ASN A 32 10.02 32.56 -18.20
N ASP A 33 8.95 33.21 -17.75
CA ASP A 33 8.93 34.66 -17.54
C ASP A 33 9.43 34.96 -16.10
N PRO A 34 10.60 35.61 -15.92
CA PRO A 34 11.21 35.80 -14.59
C PRO A 34 10.44 36.77 -13.67
N GLY A 35 9.31 37.34 -14.13
CA GLY A 35 8.53 38.34 -13.41
C GLY A 35 7.15 37.92 -12.87
N LYS A 36 6.68 36.68 -13.07
CA LYS A 36 5.35 36.24 -12.56
C LYS A 36 5.44 35.25 -11.39
N PRO A 37 4.63 35.40 -10.33
CA PRO A 37 4.59 34.41 -9.26
C PRO A 37 4.15 33.08 -9.84
N LYS A 38 5.01 32.06 -9.73
CA LYS A 38 4.71 30.68 -10.10
C LYS A 38 3.45 30.26 -9.34
N THR A 39 2.32 30.16 -10.04
CA THR A 39 1.16 29.43 -9.55
C THR A 39 1.54 27.95 -9.52
N THR A 40 2.09 27.52 -8.39
CA THR A 40 2.25 26.10 -8.08
C THR A 40 0.86 25.49 -8.17
N ARG A 41 0.62 24.68 -9.21
CA ARG A 41 -0.58 23.85 -9.29
C ARG A 41 -0.41 22.81 -8.19
N THR A 42 -0.85 23.15 -6.98
CA THR A 42 -0.71 22.28 -5.80
C THR A 42 -1.57 21.06 -6.08
N HIS A 43 -0.94 19.96 -6.47
CA HIS A 43 -1.63 18.69 -6.56
C HIS A 43 -2.04 18.31 -5.13
N LEU A 44 -3.33 18.51 -4.79
CA LEU A 44 -3.86 18.18 -3.47
C LEU A 44 -3.45 16.75 -3.12
N THR A 45 -2.68 16.62 -2.06
CA THR A 45 -2.25 15.33 -1.54
C THR A 45 -3.44 14.58 -0.99
N ARG A 46 -3.30 13.26 -0.77
CA ARG A 46 -4.34 12.47 -0.10
C ARG A 46 -4.66 13.01 1.30
N ALA A 47 -3.67 13.63 1.96
CA ALA A 47 -3.85 14.29 3.25
C ALA A 47 -4.73 15.54 3.14
N ASP A 48 -4.50 16.37 2.12
CA ASP A 48 -5.33 17.57 1.87
C ASP A 48 -6.78 17.22 1.55
N LYS A 49 -7.01 16.01 1.02
CA LYS A 49 -8.35 15.45 0.75
C LYS A 49 -8.99 14.76 1.97
N GLY A 50 -8.32 14.73 3.13
CA GLY A 50 -8.79 14.02 4.32
C GLY A 50 -8.82 12.49 4.19
N GLN A 51 -8.19 11.94 3.15
CA GLN A 51 -8.18 10.50 2.87
C GLN A 51 -7.14 9.75 3.70
N VAL A 52 -6.16 10.49 4.24
CA VAL A 52 -5.15 9.99 5.17
C VAL A 52 -4.84 11.08 6.18
N ILE A 53 -4.56 10.69 7.42
CA ILE A 53 -4.09 11.63 8.45
C ILE A 53 -2.56 11.50 8.49
N PRO A 54 -1.80 12.51 8.03
CA PRO A 54 -0.35 12.45 8.08
C PRO A 54 0.13 12.44 9.54
N PRO A 55 1.24 11.74 9.84
CA PRO A 55 1.80 11.78 11.18
C PRO A 55 2.23 13.20 11.53
N LYS A 56 1.95 13.63 12.76
CA LYS A 56 2.47 14.89 13.29
C LYS A 56 3.94 14.71 13.61
N LEU A 57 4.81 15.33 12.81
CA LEU A 57 6.25 15.31 13.03
C LEU A 57 6.66 16.38 14.04
N ARG A 58 7.77 16.13 14.74
CA ARG A 58 8.39 17.10 15.64
C ARG A 58 9.35 18.00 14.86
N PRO A 59 9.58 19.25 15.28
CA PRO A 59 10.71 20.02 14.79
C PRO A 59 12.00 19.22 14.99
N ALA A 60 12.82 19.12 13.95
CA ALA A 60 14.06 18.36 13.98
C ALA A 60 15.26 19.30 13.89
N SER A 61 16.12 19.24 14.90
CA SER A 61 17.30 20.09 15.04
C SER A 61 18.60 19.30 15.16
N ASN A 62 18.51 17.99 15.40
CA ASN A 62 19.63 17.10 15.60
C ASN A 62 19.28 15.67 15.10
N PRO A 63 20.28 14.77 14.95
CA PRO A 63 20.05 13.41 14.44
C PRO A 63 19.02 12.60 15.23
N ARG A 64 18.89 12.82 16.53
CA ARG A 64 17.90 12.12 17.38
C ARG A 64 16.47 12.53 17.01
N ASP A 65 16.24 13.82 16.76
CA ASP A 65 14.90 14.29 16.35
C ASP A 65 14.50 13.69 15.00
N HIS A 66 15.45 13.61 14.06
CA HIS A 66 15.24 12.95 12.77
C HIS A 66 14.90 11.47 12.93
N ALA A 67 15.61 10.74 13.80
CA ALA A 67 15.31 9.34 14.09
C ALA A 67 13.89 9.18 14.68
N VAL A 68 13.49 10.03 15.62
CA VAL A 68 12.14 10.00 16.20
C VAL A 68 11.07 10.24 15.13
N ASN A 69 11.29 11.21 14.24
CA ASN A 69 10.37 11.46 13.12
C ASN A 69 10.29 10.26 12.17
N ALA A 70 11.41 9.63 11.83
CA ALA A 70 11.43 8.41 11.01
C ALA A 70 10.63 7.27 11.65
N PHE A 71 10.69 7.10 12.98
CA PHE A 71 9.84 6.14 13.69
C PHE A 71 8.35 6.50 13.66
N LEU A 72 8.01 7.78 13.76
CA LEU A 72 6.63 8.24 13.64
C LEU A 72 6.07 7.96 12.23
N GLU A 73 6.85 8.21 11.19
CA GLU A 73 6.50 7.91 9.80
C GLU A 73 6.36 6.42 9.56
N PHE A 74 7.35 5.64 10.00
CA PHE A 74 7.31 4.18 9.92
C PHE A 74 6.08 3.61 10.61
N ARG A 75 5.76 4.07 11.83
CA ARG A 75 4.55 3.66 12.55
C ARG A 75 3.28 4.02 11.78
N ALA A 76 3.21 5.22 11.20
CA ALA A 76 2.07 5.66 10.41
C ALA A 76 1.87 4.79 9.17
N ILE A 77 2.95 4.49 8.43
CA ILE A 77 2.92 3.60 7.27
C ILE A 77 2.45 2.20 7.68
N VAL A 78 3.06 1.61 8.71
CA VAL A 78 2.72 0.25 9.15
C VAL A 78 1.25 0.16 9.60
N THR A 79 0.76 1.14 10.36
CA THR A 79 -0.65 1.18 10.78
C THR A 79 -1.59 1.32 9.59
N ALA A 80 -1.33 2.28 8.70
CA ALA A 80 -2.16 2.49 7.51
C ALA A 80 -2.19 1.25 6.61
N THR A 81 -1.04 0.62 6.39
CA THR A 81 -0.98 -0.60 5.58
C THR A 81 -1.71 -1.76 6.25
N ARG A 82 -1.62 -1.90 7.58
CA ARG A 82 -2.37 -2.91 8.34
C ARG A 82 -3.89 -2.71 8.19
N GLU A 83 -4.38 -1.47 8.27
CA GLU A 83 -5.80 -1.16 8.08
C GLU A 83 -6.30 -1.50 6.67
N VAL A 84 -5.51 -1.17 5.64
CA VAL A 84 -5.81 -1.56 4.25
C VAL A 84 -5.90 -3.07 4.11
N HIS A 85 -4.91 -3.82 4.62
CA HIS A 85 -4.92 -5.28 4.54
C HIS A 85 -6.09 -5.88 5.32
N LEU A 86 -6.43 -5.31 6.48
CA LEU A 86 -7.57 -5.74 7.29
C LEU A 86 -8.87 -5.59 6.49
N ALA A 87 -9.08 -4.42 5.87
CA ALA A 87 -10.24 -4.15 5.04
C ALA A 87 -10.32 -5.11 3.84
N THR A 88 -9.19 -5.34 3.16
CA THR A 88 -9.09 -6.29 2.04
C THR A 88 -9.42 -7.72 2.47
N CYS A 89 -8.81 -8.22 3.54
CA CYS A 89 -9.09 -9.58 4.03
C CYS A 89 -10.53 -9.75 4.48
N LYS A 90 -11.09 -8.73 5.15
CA LYS A 90 -12.50 -8.73 5.55
C LYS A 90 -13.43 -8.77 4.33
N LYS A 91 -13.13 -7.98 3.29
CA LYS A 91 -13.86 -7.98 2.01
C LYS A 91 -13.84 -9.37 1.37
N ILE A 92 -12.65 -9.95 1.19
CA ILE A 92 -12.46 -11.30 0.65
C ILE A 92 -13.26 -12.34 1.43
N MET A 93 -13.16 -12.33 2.77
CA MET A 93 -13.88 -13.29 3.61
C MET A 93 -15.40 -13.14 3.49
N GLN A 94 -15.90 -11.90 3.37
CA GLN A 94 -17.32 -11.65 3.13
C GLN A 94 -17.76 -12.15 1.75
N THR A 95 -16.97 -11.91 0.71
CA THR A 95 -17.24 -12.39 -0.66
C THR A 95 -17.28 -13.91 -0.71
N TYR A 96 -16.33 -14.57 -0.04
CA TYR A 96 -16.29 -16.03 0.09
C TYR A 96 -17.56 -16.56 0.78
N ARG A 97 -17.94 -15.99 1.93
CA ARG A 97 -19.15 -16.41 2.66
C ARG A 97 -20.45 -16.16 1.89
N ARG A 98 -20.47 -15.19 0.98
CA ARG A 98 -21.61 -14.92 0.09
C ARG A 98 -21.67 -15.83 -1.14
N GLY A 99 -20.64 -16.66 -1.37
CA GLY A 99 -20.60 -17.57 -2.53
C GLY A 99 -20.43 -16.87 -3.87
N ASN A 100 -19.97 -15.61 -3.90
CA ASN A 100 -19.73 -14.90 -5.16
C ASN A 100 -18.35 -15.28 -5.74
N GLU A 101 -18.29 -16.41 -6.43
CA GLU A 101 -17.02 -16.99 -6.90
C GLU A 101 -16.24 -16.06 -7.85
N LYS A 102 -16.92 -15.41 -8.80
CA LYS A 102 -16.25 -14.53 -9.79
C LYS A 102 -15.59 -13.34 -9.11
N LEU A 103 -16.28 -12.70 -8.18
CA LEU A 103 -15.70 -11.58 -7.43
C LEU A 103 -14.58 -12.07 -6.51
N LEU A 104 -14.74 -13.25 -5.91
CA LEU A 104 -13.73 -13.83 -5.03
C LEU A 104 -12.42 -14.09 -5.77
N GLU A 105 -12.47 -14.62 -6.99
CA GLU A 105 -11.27 -14.88 -7.80
C GLU A 105 -10.49 -13.59 -8.06
N VAL A 106 -11.18 -12.52 -8.49
CA VAL A 106 -10.57 -11.21 -8.71
C VAL A 106 -9.95 -10.66 -7.42
N GLU A 107 -10.67 -10.71 -6.30
CA GLU A 107 -10.17 -10.18 -5.03
C GLU A 107 -8.98 -10.97 -4.48
N LEU A 108 -8.94 -12.29 -4.69
CA LEU A 108 -7.82 -13.13 -4.28
C LEU A 108 -6.59 -12.91 -5.14
N GLU A 109 -6.76 -12.72 -6.45
CA GLU A 109 -5.65 -12.44 -7.37
C GLU A 109 -5.04 -11.06 -7.09
N GLU A 110 -5.86 -10.01 -7.02
CA GLU A 110 -5.41 -8.64 -6.76
C GLU A 110 -4.70 -8.50 -5.40
N ALA A 111 -5.14 -9.25 -4.39
CA ALA A 111 -4.57 -9.21 -3.05
C ALA A 111 -3.42 -10.21 -2.83
N GLU A 112 -3.06 -11.00 -3.84
CA GLU A 112 -2.15 -12.14 -3.73
C GLU A 112 -2.47 -13.00 -2.49
N ALA A 113 -3.75 -13.40 -2.39
CA ALA A 113 -4.32 -14.05 -1.22
C ALA A 113 -4.92 -15.43 -1.53
N ALA A 114 -5.24 -16.17 -0.47
CA ALA A 114 -5.89 -17.46 -0.53
C ALA A 114 -6.92 -17.61 0.59
N ILE A 115 -7.98 -18.38 0.34
CA ILE A 115 -8.82 -18.95 1.40
C ILE A 115 -8.17 -20.26 1.82
N TYR A 116 -7.93 -20.41 3.12
CA TYR A 116 -7.25 -21.56 3.69
C TYR A 116 -8.08 -22.16 4.82
N ASN A 117 -8.13 -23.49 4.86
CA ASN A 117 -8.71 -24.25 5.96
C ASN A 117 -7.58 -24.72 6.88
N ASN A 118 -7.59 -24.21 8.12
CA ASN A 118 -6.59 -24.52 9.12
C ASN A 118 -6.66 -25.98 9.61
N ASP A 119 -7.85 -26.57 9.70
CA ASP A 119 -8.05 -27.95 10.18
C ASP A 119 -7.50 -28.97 9.19
N THR A 120 -7.79 -28.78 7.90
CA THR A 120 -7.31 -29.68 6.84
C THR A 120 -5.94 -29.29 6.31
N SER A 121 -5.44 -28.12 6.72
CA SER A 121 -4.20 -27.52 6.23
C SER A 121 -4.14 -27.40 4.69
N GLN A 122 -5.26 -26.97 4.08
CA GLN A 122 -5.40 -26.90 2.63
C GLN A 122 -5.91 -25.54 2.15
N VAL A 123 -5.43 -25.13 0.98
CA VAL A 123 -5.98 -24.00 0.23
C VAL A 123 -7.31 -24.42 -0.38
N ILE A 124 -8.37 -23.67 -0.05
CA ILE A 124 -9.72 -23.86 -0.62
C ILE A 124 -9.81 -23.12 -1.97
N LYS A 125 -9.32 -21.87 -2.04
CA LYS A 125 -9.32 -21.02 -3.24
C LYS A 125 -8.12 -20.07 -3.23
N GLY A 126 -7.70 -19.61 -4.41
CA GLY A 126 -6.57 -18.69 -4.57
C GLY A 126 -5.22 -19.37 -4.44
N LYS A 127 -4.15 -18.59 -4.21
CA LYS A 127 -2.79 -19.12 -4.13
C LYS A 127 -2.01 -18.48 -2.99
N MET A 128 -1.47 -19.32 -2.12
CA MET A 128 -0.52 -18.91 -1.09
C MET A 128 0.86 -18.73 -1.73
N SER A 129 1.46 -17.54 -1.61
CA SER A 129 2.81 -17.28 -2.11
C SER A 129 3.70 -16.58 -1.07
N GLY A 130 4.98 -16.97 -1.03
CA GLY A 130 6.01 -16.35 -0.19
C GLY A 130 6.07 -16.84 1.26
N ARG A 131 7.04 -16.29 2.01
CA ARG A 131 7.33 -16.66 3.42
C ARG A 131 6.61 -15.82 4.46
N TYR A 132 5.92 -14.76 4.04
CA TYR A 132 5.33 -13.76 4.94
C TYR A 132 3.83 -13.66 4.68
N MET A 133 3.07 -14.29 5.57
CA MET A 133 1.65 -14.54 5.38
C MET A 133 0.86 -13.96 6.55
N ALA A 134 -0.14 -13.15 6.25
CA ALA A 134 -1.07 -12.58 7.22
C ALA A 134 -2.38 -13.38 7.20
N PRO A 135 -2.57 -14.31 8.16
CA PRO A 135 -3.85 -14.99 8.29
C PRO A 135 -4.87 -14.06 8.97
N TYR A 136 -6.02 -13.91 8.34
CA TYR A 136 -7.18 -13.20 8.87
C TYR A 136 -8.30 -14.19 9.15
N SER A 137 -8.71 -14.28 10.41
CA SER A 137 -9.96 -14.91 10.82
C SER A 137 -11.05 -13.84 10.92
N ALA A 138 -12.27 -14.18 10.55
CA ALA A 138 -13.40 -13.27 10.69
C ALA A 138 -13.72 -12.93 12.16
N ALA A 139 -13.42 -13.86 13.08
CA ALA A 139 -13.71 -13.72 14.50
C ALA A 139 -12.64 -12.89 15.24
N GLU A 140 -11.36 -13.14 14.95
CA GLU A 140 -10.24 -12.56 15.71
C GLU A 140 -9.43 -11.50 14.93
N GLY A 141 -9.78 -11.28 13.67
CA GLY A 141 -8.97 -10.45 12.77
C GLY A 141 -7.66 -11.13 12.41
N PHE A 142 -6.56 -10.38 12.40
CA PHE A 142 -5.24 -10.97 12.11
C PHE A 142 -4.75 -11.85 13.26
N VAL A 143 -4.46 -13.12 12.93
CA VAL A 143 -4.00 -14.14 13.87
C VAL A 143 -2.52 -14.48 13.67
N GLY A 144 -1.92 -15.17 14.64
CA GLY A 144 -0.52 -15.61 14.56
C GLY A 144 -0.37 -16.95 13.83
N LEU A 145 0.85 -17.21 13.37
CA LEU A 145 1.30 -18.55 12.99
C LEU A 145 1.59 -19.37 14.25
N VAL A 146 1.21 -20.64 14.24
CA VAL A 146 1.68 -21.62 15.22
C VAL A 146 3.10 -21.98 14.82
N GLU A 147 4.08 -21.69 15.68
CA GLU A 147 5.48 -22.05 15.44
C GLU A 147 5.61 -23.58 15.59
N ASP A 148 5.68 -24.31 14.48
CA ASP A 148 6.05 -25.72 14.46
C ASP A 148 7.58 -25.81 14.26
N GLU A 149 8.34 -26.01 15.34
CA GLU A 149 9.82 -25.98 15.37
C GLU A 149 10.51 -27.07 14.51
N GLY A 150 9.78 -27.95 13.83
CA GLY A 150 10.34 -29.20 13.28
C GLY A 150 10.15 -29.48 11.79
N ARG A 151 9.34 -28.72 11.03
CA ARG A 151 9.01 -29.10 9.63
C ARG A 151 9.00 -27.91 8.69
N LYS A 152 10.11 -27.73 7.97
CA LYS A 152 10.24 -26.75 6.88
C LYS A 152 9.25 -26.96 5.72
N ASP A 153 8.68 -28.16 5.62
CA ASP A 153 7.78 -28.56 4.52
C ASP A 153 6.33 -28.81 4.97
N ALA A 154 5.98 -28.50 6.23
CA ALA A 154 4.59 -28.58 6.68
C ALA A 154 3.81 -27.32 6.28
N PHE A 155 2.57 -27.50 5.82
CA PHE A 155 1.65 -26.39 5.63
C PHE A 155 1.49 -25.60 6.93
N PRO A 156 1.41 -24.25 6.86
CA PRO A 156 1.35 -23.42 8.05
C PRO A 156 0.05 -23.65 8.82
N ARG A 157 0.15 -23.64 10.15
CA ARG A 157 -1.02 -23.61 11.04
C ARG A 157 -1.13 -22.25 11.72
N PHE A 158 -2.36 -21.86 12.02
CA PHE A 158 -2.71 -20.54 12.53
C PHE A 158 -3.51 -20.65 13.83
N PHE A 159 -3.45 -19.63 14.68
CA PHE A 159 -4.28 -19.55 15.88
C PHE A 159 -5.72 -19.12 15.50
N THR A 160 -6.59 -20.08 15.16
CA THR A 160 -8.01 -19.84 14.84
C THR A 160 -8.92 -20.24 16.00
N PRO A 161 -10.09 -19.59 16.17
CA PRO A 161 -11.10 -20.03 17.12
C PRO A 161 -11.60 -21.45 16.82
N THR A 162 -12.00 -22.16 17.87
CA THR A 162 -12.61 -23.49 17.74
C THR A 162 -13.91 -23.40 16.91
N GLY A 163 -13.99 -24.17 15.82
CA GLY A 163 -15.17 -24.21 14.96
C GLY A 163 -15.22 -23.18 13.82
N ASP A 164 -14.23 -22.29 13.69
CA ASP A 164 -14.06 -21.41 12.51
C ASP A 164 -12.62 -21.50 11.98
N PRO A 165 -12.26 -22.62 11.30
CA PRO A 165 -10.90 -22.87 10.84
C PRO A 165 -10.55 -22.11 9.54
N VAL A 166 -11.51 -21.41 8.94
CA VAL A 166 -11.32 -20.76 7.64
C VAL A 166 -10.70 -19.38 7.83
N VAL A 167 -9.57 -19.16 7.16
CA VAL A 167 -8.85 -17.89 7.18
C VAL A 167 -8.57 -17.39 5.76
N VAL A 168 -8.47 -16.07 5.62
CA VAL A 168 -7.84 -15.45 4.45
C VAL A 168 -6.36 -15.33 4.73
N VAL A 169 -5.52 -15.87 3.87
CA VAL A 169 -4.08 -15.71 3.97
C VAL A 169 -3.60 -14.81 2.84
N ALA A 170 -3.21 -13.60 3.17
CA ALA A 170 -2.67 -12.63 2.22
C ALA A 170 -1.15 -12.52 2.34
N ARG A 171 -0.49 -12.18 1.24
CA ARG A 171 0.92 -11.76 1.29
C ARG A 171 1.04 -10.50 2.14
N CYS A 172 2.04 -10.46 3.00
CA CYS A 172 2.32 -9.29 3.84
C CYS A 172 3.82 -9.15 4.08
N THR A 173 4.27 -8.03 4.67
CA THR A 173 5.57 -7.96 5.32
C THR A 173 5.41 -8.30 6.80
N ARG A 174 6.31 -9.16 7.34
CA ARG A 174 6.33 -9.59 8.76
C ARG A 174 6.21 -8.42 9.74
N VAL A 175 6.79 -7.29 9.37
CA VAL A 175 6.77 -6.03 10.12
C VAL A 175 5.35 -5.51 10.39
N MET A 176 4.41 -5.73 9.47
CA MET A 176 3.02 -5.25 9.63
C MET A 176 2.18 -6.05 10.61
N LEU A 177 2.60 -7.29 10.90
CA LEU A 177 1.90 -8.18 11.80
C LEU A 177 2.51 -8.19 13.21
N ASP A 178 3.75 -7.73 13.35
CA ASP A 178 4.42 -7.76 14.63
C ASP A 178 3.94 -6.62 15.53
N ARG A 179 2.99 -6.94 16.41
CA ARG A 179 2.51 -6.01 17.45
C ARG A 179 3.64 -5.53 18.37
N ARG A 180 4.74 -6.29 18.52
CA ARG A 180 5.92 -5.85 19.30
C ARG A 180 6.63 -4.70 18.60
N ILE A 181 6.76 -4.74 17.28
CA ILE A 181 7.34 -3.62 16.52
C ILE A 181 6.48 -2.36 16.68
N LEU A 182 5.15 -2.49 16.59
CA LEU A 182 4.23 -1.38 16.86
C LEU A 182 4.32 -0.87 18.31
N ALA A 183 4.50 -1.77 19.30
CA ALA A 183 4.65 -1.39 20.70
C ALA A 183 6.00 -0.71 21.01
N ILE A 184 7.09 -1.20 20.40
CA ILE A 184 8.44 -0.62 20.52
C ILE A 184 8.44 0.77 19.88
N THR A 185 7.92 0.91 18.66
CA THR A 185 7.81 2.21 17.98
C THR A 185 6.94 3.18 18.76
N LYS A 186 5.84 2.71 19.38
CA LYS A 186 5.02 3.52 20.29
C LYS A 186 5.85 4.02 21.47
N SER A 187 6.58 3.14 22.15
CA SER A 187 7.43 3.50 23.30
C SER A 187 8.50 4.52 22.93
N ILE A 188 9.15 4.37 21.77
CA ILE A 188 10.14 5.33 21.24
C ILE A 188 9.49 6.69 20.95
N SER A 189 8.28 6.67 20.36
CA SER A 189 7.56 7.88 19.97
C SER A 189 6.91 8.64 21.12
N GLU A 190 6.62 7.96 22.23
CA GLU A 190 5.90 8.52 23.38
C GLU A 190 6.83 9.02 24.49
N CYS A 191 8.14 8.72 24.46
CA CYS A 191 9.12 9.24 25.42
C CYS A 191 9.01 10.77 25.58
N PRO A 192 8.42 11.26 26.69
CA PRO A 192 8.37 12.66 27.05
C PRO A 192 9.54 12.88 28.01
N GLY A 193 10.61 13.52 27.52
CA GLY A 193 11.80 13.94 28.25
C GLY A 193 12.00 13.40 29.67
N VAL A 194 12.71 12.29 29.82
CA VAL A 194 13.60 12.03 30.95
C VAL A 194 14.81 11.33 30.38
N HIS A 195 15.98 11.60 30.95
CA HIS A 195 17.27 10.97 30.73
C HIS A 195 17.24 9.43 30.94
N ALA A 196 16.41 8.69 30.21
CA ALA A 196 16.71 7.31 29.89
C ALA A 196 17.72 7.39 28.75
N PRO A 197 19.01 7.09 28.99
CA PRO A 197 19.93 7.05 27.89
C PRO A 197 19.46 5.92 26.98
N LEU A 198 19.46 6.17 25.68
CA LEU A 198 19.46 5.10 24.67
C LEU A 198 20.81 4.36 24.79
N VAL A 199 21.12 3.79 25.96
CA VAL A 199 22.33 3.00 26.19
C VAL A 199 22.23 1.81 25.24
N GLY A 200 23.05 1.85 24.18
CA GLY A 200 23.13 0.81 23.18
C GLY A 200 22.60 1.16 21.78
N TRP A 201 22.07 2.36 21.54
CA TRP A 201 21.82 2.82 20.16
C TRP A 201 23.02 3.62 19.67
N GLU A 202 24.08 2.91 19.27
CA GLU A 202 25.02 3.49 18.33
C GLU A 202 24.29 3.65 16.99
N LEU A 203 23.89 4.89 16.68
CA LEU A 203 23.45 5.21 15.33
C LEU A 203 24.62 4.92 14.40
N PRO A 204 24.47 4.05 13.39
CA PRO A 204 25.53 3.81 12.43
C PRO A 204 25.94 5.15 11.83
N GLN A 205 27.23 5.47 11.91
CA GLN A 205 27.79 6.62 11.22
C GLN A 205 27.66 6.34 9.73
N ILE A 206 26.68 6.96 9.10
CA ILE A 206 26.54 6.89 7.64
C ILE A 206 27.55 7.90 7.09
N SER A 207 28.73 7.40 6.74
CA SER A 207 29.78 8.10 6.00
C SER A 207 29.48 8.14 4.50
#